data_AF-A0AA40I7N0-F1
#
_entry.id   AF-A0AA40I7N0-F1
#
_cell.length_a   1.000
_cell.length_b   1.000
_cell.length_c   1.000
_cell.angle_alpha   90.00
_cell.angle_beta   90.00
_cell.angle_gamma   90.00
#
_symmetry.space_group_name_H-M   'P 1'
#
loop_
_entity.id
_entity.type
_entity.pdbx_description
1 polymer ?
#
loop_
_entity_poly.entity_id
_entity_poly.type
_entity_poly.pdbx_seq_one_letter_code
_entity_poly.pdbx_strand_id
1 'polypeptide(L)'
;MENANVLARYASICQQNGIVPIVEPEILPDGDHDLKRCQYVTEKVLAAVYKALSDHHIYLEGTLLKPNMVTPGHACTQKFSNEEIAMATVTALRRTVPPAVPGITFLSGGQSEEEASINLNAINKCPLQKPWALTFSYGRALQASALKAWGGKKENLKAAQEEYVKRALANSLACQGKYTPSGQAGAAASQSLFVSNHAY
;
A
#
# COMPACT_ATOMS: atom_id res chain seq x y z
N MET A 1 -10.12 15.18 10.50
CA MET A 1 -10.18 16.52 9.86
C MET A 1 -8.79 17.10 9.71
N GLU A 2 -8.00 17.25 10.79
CA GLU A 2 -6.66 17.85 10.72
C GLU A 2 -5.73 17.22 9.67
N ASN A 3 -5.53 15.90 9.72
CA ASN A 3 -4.67 15.18 8.76
C ASN A 3 -5.11 15.37 7.29
N ALA A 4 -6.41 15.38 7.02
CA ALA A 4 -6.91 15.62 5.67
C ALA A 4 -6.57 17.05 5.18
N ASN A 5 -6.72 18.04 6.06
CA ASN A 5 -6.43 19.43 5.74
C ASN A 5 -4.93 19.68 5.51
N VAL A 6 -4.04 19.09 6.32
CA VAL A 6 -2.59 19.25 6.11
C VAL A 6 -2.11 18.56 4.84
N LEU A 7 -2.66 17.38 4.50
CA LEU A 7 -2.38 16.70 3.24
C LEU A 7 -2.80 17.54 2.03
N ALA A 8 -3.94 18.21 2.11
CA ALA A 8 -4.41 19.11 1.05
C ALA A 8 -3.52 20.36 0.89
N ARG A 9 -3.08 20.97 2.00
CA ARG A 9 -2.10 22.08 1.95
C ARG A 9 -0.77 21.64 1.33
N TYR A 10 -0.26 20.48 1.73
CA TYR A 10 0.94 19.89 1.14
C TYR A 10 0.78 19.69 -0.38
N ALA A 11 -0.33 19.08 -0.81
CA ALA A 11 -0.60 18.83 -2.22
C ALA A 11 -0.67 20.14 -3.04
N SER A 12 -1.28 21.18 -2.47
CA SER A 12 -1.39 22.50 -3.10
C SER A 12 -0.01 23.10 -3.37
N ILE A 13 0.88 23.08 -2.36
CA ILE A 13 2.25 23.60 -2.47
C ILE A 13 3.05 22.79 -3.50
N CYS A 14 2.93 21.46 -3.52
CA CYS A 14 3.57 20.62 -4.52
C CYS A 14 3.16 21.01 -5.95
N GLN A 15 1.84 21.12 -6.20
CA GLN A 15 1.33 21.42 -7.54
C GLN A 15 1.72 22.82 -8.02
N GLN A 16 1.76 23.82 -7.13
CA GLN A 16 2.26 25.16 -7.45
C GLN A 16 3.73 25.18 -7.89
N ASN A 17 4.50 24.15 -7.54
CA ASN A 17 5.92 24.02 -7.88
C ASN A 17 6.19 22.92 -8.92
N GLY A 18 5.15 22.41 -9.60
CA GLY A 18 5.31 21.38 -10.63
C GLY A 18 5.73 20.01 -10.09
N ILE A 19 5.52 19.74 -8.80
CA ILE A 19 5.80 18.45 -8.17
C ILE A 19 4.47 17.69 -8.00
N VAL A 20 4.44 16.41 -8.39
CA VAL A 20 3.27 15.54 -8.17
C VAL A 20 3.23 15.11 -6.70
N PRO A 21 2.20 15.49 -5.91
CA PRO A 21 2.06 15.02 -4.54
C PRO A 21 1.56 13.57 -4.49
N ILE A 22 2.22 12.76 -3.68
CA ILE A 22 1.69 11.47 -3.21
C ILE A 22 1.01 11.72 -1.87
N VAL A 23 -0.31 11.54 -1.83
CA VAL A 23 -1.13 11.75 -0.63
C VAL A 23 -1.18 10.44 0.16
N GLU A 24 -0.57 10.41 1.34
CA GLU A 24 -0.43 9.21 2.19
C GLU A 24 -1.17 9.33 3.52
N PRO A 25 -2.49 8.99 3.56
CA PRO A 25 -3.26 8.94 4.79
C PRO A 25 -3.20 7.53 5.41
N GLU A 26 -2.03 7.11 5.91
CA GLU A 26 -1.86 5.77 6.49
C GLU A 26 -2.74 5.56 7.73
N ILE A 27 -3.56 4.50 7.70
CA ILE A 27 -4.24 3.95 8.87
C ILE A 27 -3.45 2.74 9.35
N LEU A 28 -2.96 2.81 10.59
CA LEU A 28 -2.09 1.78 11.14
C LEU A 28 -2.85 0.46 11.37
N PRO A 29 -2.20 -0.70 11.15
CA PRO A 29 -2.80 -2.00 11.41
C PRO A 29 -2.78 -2.39 12.89
N ASP A 30 -2.23 -1.56 13.79
CA ASP A 30 -2.16 -1.83 15.22
C ASP A 30 -3.57 -2.10 15.83
N GLY A 31 -3.67 -3.14 16.65
CA GLY A 31 -4.89 -3.54 17.34
C GLY A 31 -5.49 -4.86 16.85
N ASP A 32 -6.63 -5.22 17.44
CA ASP A 32 -7.36 -6.49 17.26
C ASP A 32 -8.60 -6.37 16.37
N HIS A 33 -8.79 -5.21 15.74
CA HIS A 33 -9.94 -4.89 14.91
C HIS A 33 -10.07 -5.81 13.70
N ASP A 34 -11.30 -6.10 13.28
CA ASP A 34 -11.57 -6.95 12.13
C ASP A 34 -11.43 -6.21 10.78
N LEU A 35 -11.51 -6.96 9.69
CA LEU A 35 -11.42 -6.44 8.33
C LEU A 35 -12.51 -5.38 8.03
N LYS A 36 -13.73 -5.59 8.55
CA LYS A 36 -14.85 -4.68 8.33
C LYS A 36 -14.62 -3.34 9.02
N ARG A 37 -14.04 -3.34 10.22
CA ARG A 37 -13.69 -2.12 10.94
C ARG A 37 -12.64 -1.33 10.19
N CYS A 38 -11.60 -1.99 9.68
CA CYS A 38 -10.58 -1.34 8.85
C CYS A 38 -11.20 -0.73 7.58
N GLN A 39 -12.09 -1.47 6.91
CA GLN A 39 -12.81 -0.97 5.73
C GLN A 39 -13.62 0.28 6.05
N TYR A 40 -14.40 0.24 7.14
CA TYR A 40 -15.21 1.37 7.58
C TYR A 40 -14.35 2.61 7.83
N VAL A 41 -13.25 2.47 8.57
CA VAL A 41 -12.36 3.62 8.87
C VAL A 41 -11.69 4.12 7.60
N THR A 42 -11.23 3.24 6.73
CA THR A 42 -10.64 3.60 5.43
C THR A 42 -11.61 4.42 4.59
N GLU A 43 -12.88 4.01 4.49
CA GLU A 43 -13.90 4.77 3.76
C GLU A 43 -14.13 6.17 4.36
N LYS A 44 -14.17 6.29 5.69
CA LYS A 44 -14.35 7.60 6.36
C LYS A 44 -13.15 8.52 6.17
N VAL A 45 -11.94 7.98 6.27
CA VAL A 45 -10.69 8.76 6.11
C VAL A 45 -10.56 9.23 4.66
N LEU A 46 -10.72 8.34 3.68
CA LEU A 46 -10.58 8.71 2.26
C LEU A 46 -11.65 9.71 1.82
N ALA A 47 -12.90 9.58 2.29
CA ALA A 47 -13.93 10.58 2.03
C ALA A 47 -13.54 11.97 2.57
N ALA A 48 -12.98 12.04 3.78
CA ALA A 48 -12.49 13.29 4.36
C ALA A 48 -11.29 13.86 3.58
N VAL A 49 -10.37 13.00 3.13
CA VAL A 49 -9.21 13.39 2.31
C VAL A 49 -9.66 14.01 1.00
N TYR A 50 -10.50 13.32 0.22
CA TYR A 50 -10.93 13.86 -1.08
C TYR A 50 -11.80 15.11 -0.95
N LYS A 51 -12.59 15.25 0.11
CA LYS A 51 -13.27 16.51 0.41
C LYS A 51 -12.26 17.64 0.68
N ALA A 52 -11.22 17.39 1.48
CA ALA A 52 -10.19 18.39 1.75
C ALA A 52 -9.38 18.75 0.48
N LEU A 53 -9.02 17.76 -0.36
CA LEU A 53 -8.35 18.02 -1.64
C LEU A 53 -9.22 18.90 -2.55
N SER A 54 -10.53 18.65 -2.61
CA SER A 54 -11.47 19.49 -3.36
C SER A 54 -11.54 20.92 -2.81
N ASP A 55 -11.63 21.07 -1.49
CA ASP A 55 -11.69 22.39 -0.83
C ASP A 55 -10.43 23.24 -1.05
N HIS A 56 -9.28 22.60 -1.30
CA HIS A 56 -8.01 23.25 -1.60
C HIS A 56 -7.70 23.32 -3.10
N HIS A 57 -8.70 23.04 -3.95
CA HIS A 57 -8.59 23.14 -5.41
C HIS A 57 -7.50 22.27 -6.03
N ILE A 58 -7.26 21.09 -5.46
CA ILE A 58 -6.23 20.17 -5.95
C ILE A 58 -6.66 19.54 -7.28
N TYR A 59 -5.77 19.58 -8.26
CA TYR A 59 -5.94 18.93 -9.55
C TYR A 59 -5.66 17.42 -9.42
N LEU A 60 -6.69 16.59 -9.33
CA LEU A 60 -6.55 15.18 -8.95
C LEU A 60 -5.76 14.34 -9.97
N GLU A 61 -5.85 14.66 -11.25
CA GLU A 61 -5.10 14.01 -12.33
C GLU A 61 -3.58 14.18 -12.16
N GLY A 62 -3.15 15.22 -11.45
CA GLY A 62 -1.77 15.48 -11.08
C GLY A 62 -1.42 15.01 -9.66
N THR A 63 -2.06 13.94 -9.15
CA THR A 63 -1.80 13.38 -7.81
C THR A 63 -1.64 11.86 -7.86
N LEU A 64 -1.13 11.28 -6.77
CA LEU A 64 -1.26 9.85 -6.49
C LEU A 64 -1.78 9.65 -5.07
N LEU A 65 -2.51 8.56 -4.84
CA LEU A 65 -2.91 8.14 -3.49
C LEU A 65 -2.00 7.00 -3.02
N LYS A 66 -1.46 7.09 -1.81
CA LYS A 66 -0.72 6.01 -1.14
C LYS A 66 -1.44 5.59 0.14
N PRO A 67 -2.48 4.75 0.05
CA PRO A 67 -3.24 4.31 1.21
C PRO A 67 -2.66 3.00 1.76
N ASN A 68 -3.04 2.64 2.98
CA ASN A 68 -2.97 1.26 3.44
C ASN A 68 -3.92 0.37 2.60
N MET A 69 -3.58 -0.91 2.49
CA MET A 69 -4.58 -1.92 2.12
C MET A 69 -5.59 -2.07 3.25
N VAL A 70 -6.80 -2.52 2.94
CA VAL A 70 -7.81 -2.83 3.97
C VAL A 70 -7.53 -4.24 4.47
N THR A 71 -6.91 -4.34 5.65
CA THR A 71 -6.53 -5.59 6.29
C THR A 71 -7.13 -5.67 7.70
N PRO A 72 -7.29 -6.86 8.29
CA PRO A 72 -7.53 -6.95 9.73
C PRO A 72 -6.36 -6.33 10.51
N GLY A 73 -6.62 -5.95 11.76
CA GLY A 73 -5.58 -5.51 12.67
C GLY A 73 -4.57 -6.62 12.94
N HIS A 74 -3.33 -6.26 13.28
CA HIS A 74 -2.23 -7.21 13.45
C HIS A 74 -2.51 -8.26 14.55
N ALA A 75 -3.22 -7.88 15.60
CA ALA A 75 -3.62 -8.75 16.70
C ALA A 75 -4.99 -9.41 16.48
N CYS A 76 -5.62 -9.24 15.31
CA CYS A 76 -6.92 -9.83 15.03
C CYS A 76 -6.84 -11.37 15.02
N THR A 77 -7.73 -11.99 15.78
CA THR A 77 -7.82 -13.46 15.89
C THR A 77 -8.50 -14.08 14.68
N GLN A 78 -9.45 -13.36 14.06
CA GLN A 78 -10.10 -13.80 12.83
C GLN A 78 -9.13 -13.71 11.66
N LYS A 79 -9.08 -14.76 10.85
CA LYS A 79 -8.27 -14.82 9.62
C LYS A 79 -9.14 -14.55 8.40
N PHE A 80 -8.52 -13.90 7.42
CA PHE A 80 -9.15 -13.52 6.16
C PHE A 80 -8.25 -13.95 5.01
N SER A 81 -8.87 -14.33 3.90
CA SER A 81 -8.18 -14.62 2.65
C SER A 81 -7.67 -13.35 1.97
N ASN A 82 -6.70 -13.51 1.05
CA ASN A 82 -6.21 -12.39 0.24
C ASN A 82 -7.31 -11.84 -0.67
N GLU A 83 -8.26 -12.70 -1.09
CA GLU A 83 -9.43 -12.34 -1.88
C GLU A 83 -10.40 -11.45 -1.10
N GLU A 84 -10.61 -11.72 0.20
CA GLU A 84 -11.40 -10.87 1.08
C GLU A 84 -10.73 -9.50 1.32
N ILE A 85 -9.41 -9.50 1.57
CA ILE A 85 -8.60 -8.26 1.67
C ILE A 85 -8.71 -7.45 0.37
N ALA A 86 -8.59 -8.10 -0.77
CA ALA A 86 -8.72 -7.47 -2.08
C ALA A 86 -10.12 -6.88 -2.31
N MET A 87 -11.17 -7.63 -1.99
CA MET A 87 -12.55 -7.18 -2.13
C MET A 87 -12.84 -5.97 -1.23
N ALA A 88 -12.43 -6.03 0.04
CA ALA A 88 -12.61 -4.94 0.99
C ALA A 88 -11.85 -3.67 0.55
N THR A 89 -10.60 -3.84 0.10
CA THR A 89 -9.76 -2.74 -0.38
C THR A 89 -10.36 -2.08 -1.62
N VAL A 90 -10.66 -2.86 -2.67
CA VAL A 90 -11.21 -2.31 -3.92
C VAL A 90 -12.58 -1.68 -3.69
N THR A 91 -13.41 -2.25 -2.81
CA THR A 91 -14.70 -1.67 -2.45
C THR A 91 -14.55 -0.31 -1.75
N ALA A 92 -13.65 -0.19 -0.77
CA ALA A 92 -13.41 1.07 -0.07
C ALA A 92 -12.96 2.18 -1.03
N LEU A 93 -12.04 1.85 -1.95
CA LEU A 93 -11.54 2.81 -2.94
C LEU A 93 -12.66 3.22 -3.92
N ARG A 94 -13.44 2.25 -4.44
CA ARG A 94 -14.59 2.52 -5.31
C ARG A 94 -15.65 3.43 -4.69
N ARG A 95 -15.78 3.41 -3.37
CA ARG A 95 -16.73 4.25 -2.64
C ARG A 95 -16.23 5.67 -2.37
N THR A 96 -14.95 5.95 -2.55
CA THR A 96 -14.33 7.18 -2.01
C THR A 96 -13.37 7.91 -2.93
N VAL A 97 -12.67 7.20 -3.81
CA VAL A 97 -11.68 7.78 -4.73
C VAL A 97 -12.39 8.23 -6.00
N PRO A 98 -12.22 9.48 -6.47
CA PRO A 98 -12.72 9.90 -7.77
C PRO A 98 -11.93 9.27 -8.94
N PRO A 99 -12.57 8.88 -10.06
CA PRO A 99 -11.90 8.35 -11.26
C PRO A 99 -10.76 9.20 -11.84
N ALA A 100 -10.72 10.50 -11.55
CA ALA A 100 -9.70 11.42 -12.03
C ALA A 100 -8.28 11.13 -11.49
N VAL A 101 -8.16 10.46 -10.34
CA VAL A 101 -6.85 10.11 -9.77
C VAL A 101 -6.16 9.08 -10.67
N PRO A 102 -4.96 9.30 -11.21
CA PRO A 102 -4.39 8.36 -12.18
C PRO A 102 -3.96 7.02 -11.56
N GLY A 103 -3.58 7.01 -10.29
CA GLY A 103 -3.03 5.82 -9.66
C GLY A 103 -3.07 5.80 -8.14
N ILE A 104 -3.12 4.59 -7.62
CA ILE A 104 -3.08 4.24 -6.21
C ILE A 104 -1.85 3.35 -6.00
N THR A 105 -0.90 3.83 -5.22
CA THR A 105 0.40 3.20 -4.97
C THR A 105 0.45 2.73 -3.51
N PHE A 106 -0.04 1.51 -3.21
CA PHE A 106 -0.18 1.04 -1.83
C PHE A 106 1.12 1.05 -1.06
N LEU A 107 1.06 1.44 0.21
CA LEU A 107 2.11 1.15 1.19
C LEU A 107 2.00 -0.31 1.65
N SER A 108 3.13 -0.93 1.99
CA SER A 108 3.14 -2.32 2.47
C SER A 108 2.75 -2.44 3.95
N GLY A 109 2.88 -1.37 4.73
CA GLY A 109 2.68 -1.40 6.18
C GLY A 109 3.62 -2.42 6.83
N GLY A 110 3.06 -3.24 7.73
CA GLY A 110 3.76 -4.34 8.41
C GLY A 110 3.72 -5.69 7.69
N GLN A 111 3.15 -5.78 6.48
CA GLN A 111 3.08 -7.03 5.72
C GLN A 111 4.49 -7.55 5.41
N SER A 112 4.60 -8.87 5.34
CA SER A 112 5.82 -9.51 4.79
C SER A 112 6.03 -9.13 3.31
N GLU A 113 7.23 -9.35 2.78
CA GLU A 113 7.49 -9.08 1.36
C GLU A 113 6.54 -9.89 0.46
N GLU A 114 6.35 -11.17 0.80
CA GLU A 114 5.51 -12.10 0.05
C GLU A 114 4.02 -11.76 0.14
N GLU A 115 3.53 -11.51 1.36
CA GLU A 115 2.14 -11.13 1.61
C GLU A 115 1.76 -9.85 0.86
N ALA A 116 2.63 -8.84 0.86
CA ALA A 116 2.39 -7.58 0.15
C ALA A 116 2.25 -7.79 -1.37
N SER A 117 2.98 -8.75 -1.95
CA SER A 117 2.85 -9.10 -3.37
C SER A 117 1.59 -9.93 -3.65
N ILE A 118 1.26 -10.88 -2.77
CA ILE A 118 0.05 -11.71 -2.93
C ILE A 118 -1.21 -10.85 -2.81
N ASN A 119 -1.29 -9.96 -1.82
CA ASN A 119 -2.43 -9.05 -1.66
C ASN A 119 -2.56 -8.08 -2.83
N LEU A 120 -1.46 -7.48 -3.31
CA LEU A 120 -1.50 -6.61 -4.49
C LEU A 120 -1.98 -7.34 -5.75
N ASN A 121 -1.57 -8.60 -5.90
CA ASN A 121 -2.01 -9.45 -7.00
C ASN A 121 -3.51 -9.77 -6.90
N ALA A 122 -4.00 -10.11 -5.71
CA ALA A 122 -5.41 -10.35 -5.46
C ALA A 122 -6.25 -9.09 -5.72
N ILE A 123 -5.77 -7.92 -5.29
CA ILE A 123 -6.39 -6.61 -5.57
C ILE A 123 -6.57 -6.39 -7.08
N ASN A 124 -5.54 -6.66 -7.87
CA ASN A 124 -5.60 -6.49 -9.32
C ASN A 124 -6.47 -7.55 -10.01
N LYS A 125 -6.57 -8.77 -9.45
CA LYS A 125 -7.48 -9.83 -9.90
C LYS A 125 -8.93 -9.65 -9.47
N CYS A 126 -9.21 -8.77 -8.50
CA CYS A 126 -10.58 -8.49 -8.03
C CYS A 126 -11.49 -8.15 -9.23
N PRO A 127 -12.69 -8.75 -9.38
CA PRO A 127 -13.50 -8.60 -10.58
C PRO A 127 -14.20 -7.24 -10.71
N LEU A 128 -14.16 -6.39 -9.68
CA LEU A 128 -14.77 -5.06 -9.73
C LEU A 128 -14.00 -4.12 -10.66
N GLN A 129 -14.70 -3.14 -11.25
CA GLN A 129 -14.08 -2.11 -12.07
C GLN A 129 -13.14 -1.22 -11.21
N LYS A 130 -11.95 -0.94 -11.74
CA LYS A 130 -10.91 -0.16 -11.09
C LYS A 130 -10.46 0.93 -12.08
N PRO A 131 -10.99 2.16 -12.02
CA PRO A 131 -10.68 3.21 -12.99
C PRO A 131 -9.31 3.87 -12.78
N TRP A 132 -8.47 3.30 -11.90
CA TRP A 132 -7.14 3.78 -11.54
C TRP A 132 -6.13 2.65 -11.69
N ALA A 133 -4.86 2.98 -11.92
CA ALA A 133 -3.79 2.01 -11.73
C ALA A 133 -3.70 1.61 -10.25
N LEU A 134 -3.58 0.31 -9.95
CA LEU A 134 -3.38 -0.21 -8.59
C LEU A 134 -2.00 -0.86 -8.50
N THR A 135 -1.03 -0.15 -7.92
CA THR A 135 0.38 -0.56 -7.86
C THR A 135 0.97 -0.34 -6.47
N PHE A 136 2.29 -0.43 -6.33
CA PHE A 136 3.00 -0.42 -5.06
C PHE A 136 3.88 0.82 -4.87
N SER A 137 3.97 1.29 -3.63
CA SER A 137 4.99 2.21 -3.12
C SER A 137 5.57 1.59 -1.85
N TYR A 138 6.46 0.61 -2.03
CA TYR A 138 6.93 -0.26 -0.96
C TYR A 138 8.33 0.14 -0.47
N GLY A 139 8.48 0.24 0.85
CA GLY A 139 9.78 0.29 1.52
C GLY A 139 10.21 -1.11 1.92
N ARG A 140 9.82 -1.51 3.14
CA ARG A 140 10.18 -2.82 3.75
C ARG A 140 9.90 -4.01 2.83
N ALA A 141 8.73 -4.06 2.18
CA ALA A 141 8.35 -5.17 1.30
C ALA A 141 9.18 -5.31 0.00
N LEU A 142 10.05 -4.34 -0.32
CA LEU A 142 11.04 -4.42 -1.41
C LEU A 142 12.47 -4.63 -0.89
N GLN A 143 12.74 -4.27 0.37
CA GLN A 143 14.11 -4.08 0.86
C GLN A 143 14.52 -5.07 1.96
N ALA A 144 13.59 -5.76 2.62
CA ALA A 144 13.92 -6.56 3.80
C ALA A 144 14.91 -7.69 3.49
N SER A 145 14.68 -8.47 2.43
CA SER A 145 15.60 -9.54 2.01
C SER A 145 16.91 -8.98 1.47
N ALA A 146 16.86 -7.88 0.71
CA ALA A 146 18.06 -7.21 0.18
C ALA A 146 18.97 -6.68 1.31
N LEU A 147 18.39 -6.01 2.31
CA LEU A 147 19.12 -5.48 3.46
C LEU A 147 19.74 -6.60 4.30
N LYS A 148 19.00 -7.70 4.49
CA LYS A 148 19.50 -8.89 5.19
C LYS A 148 20.63 -9.57 4.44
N ALA A 149 20.51 -9.72 3.12
CA ALA A 149 21.56 -10.30 2.27
C ALA A 149 22.81 -9.41 2.23
N TRP A 150 22.64 -8.09 2.22
CA TRP A 150 23.77 -7.15 2.26
C TRP A 150 24.57 -7.28 3.55
N GLY A 151 23.90 -7.21 4.71
CA GLY A 151 24.54 -7.29 6.02
C GLY A 151 25.61 -6.23 6.27
N GLY A 152 25.57 -5.10 5.54
CA GLY A 152 26.57 -4.02 5.62
C GLY A 152 27.91 -4.33 4.94
N LYS A 153 28.03 -5.48 4.25
CA LYS A 153 29.30 -5.96 3.69
C LYS A 153 29.38 -5.69 2.19
N LYS A 154 30.47 -5.07 1.73
CA LYS A 154 30.65 -4.69 0.31
C LYS A 154 30.68 -5.91 -0.61
N GLU A 155 31.24 -7.04 -0.14
CA GLU A 155 31.29 -8.29 -0.90
C GLU A 155 29.90 -8.87 -1.22
N ASN A 156 28.86 -8.51 -0.45
CA ASN A 156 27.50 -9.01 -0.64
C ASN A 156 26.63 -8.14 -1.57
N LEU A 157 27.21 -7.13 -2.22
CA LEU A 157 26.46 -6.17 -3.06
C LEU A 157 25.56 -6.87 -4.08
N LYS A 158 26.10 -7.84 -4.82
CA LYS A 158 25.32 -8.56 -5.86
C LYS A 158 24.19 -9.39 -5.25
N ALA A 159 24.45 -10.12 -4.17
CA ALA A 159 23.43 -10.92 -3.50
C ALA A 159 22.26 -10.05 -3.00
N ALA A 160 22.55 -8.86 -2.46
CA ALA A 160 21.53 -7.91 -2.06
C ALA A 160 20.71 -7.36 -3.23
N GLN A 161 21.39 -7.00 -4.33
CA GLN A 161 20.72 -6.54 -5.55
C GLN A 161 19.81 -7.61 -6.14
N GLU A 162 20.24 -8.87 -6.15
CA GLU A 162 19.43 -10.00 -6.64
C GLU A 162 18.15 -10.18 -5.83
N GLU A 163 18.21 -10.10 -4.49
CA GLU A 163 17.00 -10.16 -3.65
C GLU A 163 16.04 -9.00 -3.92
N TYR A 164 16.56 -7.77 -4.07
CA TYR A 164 15.74 -6.62 -4.46
C TYR A 164 15.07 -6.83 -5.83
N VAL A 165 15.83 -7.30 -6.84
CA VAL A 165 15.30 -7.57 -8.19
C VAL A 165 14.19 -8.62 -8.15
N LYS A 166 14.34 -9.70 -7.35
CA LYS A 166 13.29 -10.70 -7.17
C LYS A 166 11.99 -10.05 -6.66
N ARG A 167 12.06 -9.20 -5.63
CA ARG A 167 10.87 -8.50 -5.10
C ARG A 167 10.32 -7.46 -6.07
N ALA A 168 11.16 -6.75 -6.80
CA ALA A 168 10.73 -5.79 -7.82
C ALA A 168 9.96 -6.50 -8.95
N LEU A 169 10.46 -7.63 -9.44
CA LEU A 169 9.79 -8.45 -10.46
C LEU A 169 8.47 -9.04 -9.95
N ALA A 170 8.45 -9.56 -8.72
CA ALA A 170 7.24 -10.09 -8.10
C ALA A 170 6.13 -9.02 -8.02
N ASN A 171 6.46 -7.83 -7.53
CA ASN A 171 5.51 -6.73 -7.40
C ASN A 171 5.11 -6.13 -8.76
N SER A 172 6.02 -6.11 -9.73
CA SER A 172 5.72 -5.73 -11.13
C SER A 172 4.72 -6.67 -11.81
N LEU A 173 4.73 -7.96 -11.47
CA LEU A 173 3.72 -8.92 -11.93
C LEU A 173 2.42 -8.78 -11.13
N ALA A 174 2.53 -8.52 -9.82
CA ALA A 174 1.38 -8.40 -8.92
C ALA A 174 0.49 -7.19 -9.28
N CYS A 175 1.08 -6.04 -9.65
CA CYS A 175 0.32 -4.88 -10.10
C CYS A 175 -0.42 -5.10 -11.43
N GLN A 176 -0.16 -6.21 -12.13
CA GLN A 176 -0.87 -6.63 -13.33
C GLN A 176 -1.82 -7.82 -13.08
N GLY A 177 -1.92 -8.32 -11.84
CA GLY A 177 -2.68 -9.53 -11.53
C GLY A 177 -2.07 -10.81 -12.13
N LYS A 178 -0.76 -10.81 -12.41
CA LYS A 178 -0.05 -11.92 -13.07
C LYS A 178 0.96 -12.62 -12.16
N TYR A 179 1.04 -12.22 -10.89
CA TYR A 179 1.93 -12.85 -9.94
C TYR A 179 1.35 -14.20 -9.49
N THR A 180 2.22 -15.21 -9.51
CA THR A 180 1.93 -16.54 -8.97
C THR A 180 3.04 -16.86 -7.98
N PRO A 181 2.73 -17.01 -6.69
CA PRO A 181 3.74 -17.39 -5.70
C PRO A 181 4.26 -18.78 -6.05
N SER A 182 5.58 -18.96 -6.08
CA SER A 182 6.20 -20.25 -6.45
C SER A 182 6.26 -21.27 -5.31
N GLY A 183 5.69 -20.94 -4.14
CA GLY A 183 5.84 -21.73 -2.91
C GLY A 183 7.26 -21.75 -2.32
N GLN A 184 8.23 -21.11 -2.98
CA GLN A 184 9.64 -21.02 -2.60
C GLN A 184 10.04 -19.60 -2.14
N ALA A 185 9.10 -18.82 -1.61
CA ALA A 185 9.46 -17.57 -0.96
C ALA A 185 10.43 -17.90 0.19
N GLY A 186 11.66 -17.41 0.12
CA GLY A 186 12.68 -17.68 1.13
C GLY A 186 12.19 -17.24 2.50
N ALA A 187 12.65 -17.88 3.58
CA ALA A 187 12.19 -17.63 4.94
C ALA A 187 12.26 -16.14 5.37
N ALA A 188 13.14 -15.34 4.74
CA ALA A 188 13.21 -13.89 4.96
C ALA A 188 12.03 -13.12 4.34
N ALA A 189 11.55 -13.52 3.15
CA ALA A 189 10.47 -12.84 2.44
C ALA A 189 9.10 -13.06 3.10
N SER A 190 8.93 -14.15 3.84
CA SER A 190 7.69 -14.51 4.53
C SER A 190 7.62 -14.00 5.97
N GLN A 191 8.68 -13.37 6.49
CA GLN A 191 8.69 -12.82 7.84
C GLN A 191 7.84 -11.54 7.90
N SER A 192 6.95 -11.46 8.91
CA SER A 192 6.22 -10.23 9.21
C SER A 192 7.21 -9.08 9.41
N LEU A 193 6.92 -7.94 8.79
CA LEU A 193 7.76 -6.73 8.88
C LEU A 193 7.17 -5.71 9.86
N PHE A 194 6.10 -6.08 10.57
CA PHE A 194 5.45 -5.25 11.57
C PHE A 194 6.37 -4.97 12.76
N VAL A 195 6.31 -3.74 13.26
CA VAL A 195 7.00 -3.30 14.47
C VAL A 195 5.93 -2.63 15.34
N SER A 196 5.67 -3.18 16.53
CA SER A 196 4.66 -2.63 17.43
C SER A 196 5.05 -1.25 17.93
N ASN A 197 4.07 -0.35 18.06
CA ASN A 197 4.29 1.03 18.52
C ASN A 197 5.37 1.76 17.72
N HIS A 198 5.44 1.53 16.41
CA HIS A 198 6.39 2.24 15.56
C HIS A 198 6.06 3.75 15.60
N ALA A 199 6.92 4.52 16.27
CA ALA A 199 6.85 5.97 16.26
C ALA A 199 7.43 6.48 14.94
N TYR A 200 6.58 7.14 14.15
CA TYR A 200 6.97 7.88 12.94
C TYR A 200 7.57 9.23 13.31
#